data_AF-X1BYV1-F1
#
_entry.id   AF-X1BYV1-F1
#
_cell.length_a   1.000
_cell.length_b   1.000
_cell.length_c   1.000
_cell.angle_alpha   90.00
_cell.angle_beta   90.00
_cell.angle_gamma   90.00
#
_symmetry.space_group_name_H-M   'P 1'
#
loop_
_entity.id
_entity.type
_entity.pdbx_description
1 polymer ?
#
loop_
_entity_poly.entity_id
_entity_poly.type
_entity_poly.pdbx_seq_one_letter_code
_entity_poly.pdbx_strand_id
1 'polypeptide(L)'
;MVYLMDRYPIYGVLSPLTGNISGGANYKRWYKAPCTPGHINSRPPGVQYWNGNIALFCGMIRAEIIKDVGLLHEEFFICGNDDDYNDRVRLSGRRVGVALNVYVEHLHSATKNKVFPERAAIKERHKKLLKLRRQHRAQTGDYKA
;
A
#
# COMPACT_ATOMS: atom_id res chain seq x y z
N MET A 1 -5.08 7.90 12.43
CA MET A 1 -4.39 6.62 12.11
C MET A 1 -3.31 6.25 13.13
N VAL A 2 -2.61 7.20 13.76
CA VAL A 2 -1.61 6.92 14.84
C VAL A 2 -2.18 5.98 15.91
N TYR A 3 -3.33 6.33 16.50
CA TYR A 3 -4.00 5.46 17.49
C TYR A 3 -4.27 4.03 16.99
N LEU A 4 -4.58 3.84 15.71
CA LEU A 4 -4.79 2.49 15.14
C LEU A 4 -3.47 1.72 15.04
N MET A 5 -2.36 2.40 14.73
CA MET A 5 -1.05 1.79 14.79
C MET A 5 -0.74 1.38 16.23
N ASP A 6 -0.95 2.25 17.22
CA ASP A 6 -0.65 1.89 18.62
C ASP A 6 -1.51 0.72 19.11
N ARG A 7 -2.81 0.72 18.78
CA ARG A 7 -3.75 -0.35 19.15
C ARG A 7 -3.48 -1.68 18.46
N TYR A 8 -2.96 -1.67 17.23
CA TYR A 8 -2.75 -2.87 16.43
C TYR A 8 -1.26 -3.02 16.01
N PRO A 9 -0.37 -3.41 16.94
CA PRO A 9 1.08 -3.46 16.71
C PRO A 9 1.51 -4.40 15.57
N ILE A 10 0.70 -5.41 15.25
CA ILE A 10 0.98 -6.36 14.16
C ILE A 10 1.02 -5.70 12.78
N TYR A 11 0.36 -4.55 12.59
CA TYR A 11 0.37 -3.85 11.32
C TYR A 11 1.63 -2.98 11.22
N GLY A 12 2.45 -3.26 10.21
CA GLY A 12 3.62 -2.45 9.89
C GLY A 12 3.30 -1.27 8.98
N VAL A 13 2.28 -1.42 8.13
CA VAL A 13 1.79 -0.38 7.22
C VAL A 13 0.26 -0.30 7.28
N LEU A 14 -0.26 0.92 7.37
CA LEU A 14 -1.69 1.22 7.23
C LEU A 14 -1.94 2.28 6.17
N SER A 15 -2.96 2.08 5.33
CA SER A 15 -3.45 3.08 4.38
C SER A 15 -4.84 3.56 4.80
N PRO A 16 -5.21 4.84 4.61
CA PRO A 16 -6.58 5.29 4.72
C PRO A 16 -7.43 4.74 3.58
N LEU A 17 -8.74 4.83 3.71
CA LEU A 17 -9.66 4.59 2.61
C LEU A 17 -9.63 5.75 1.61
N THR A 18 -9.91 5.45 0.35
CA THR A 18 -9.99 6.42 -0.76
C THR A 18 -10.95 5.92 -1.83
N GLY A 19 -11.55 6.83 -2.62
CA GLY A 19 -12.40 6.47 -3.76
C GLY A 19 -11.62 6.21 -5.05
N ASN A 20 -10.41 6.74 -5.13
CA ASN A 20 -9.75 7.04 -6.40
C ASN A 20 -8.35 6.46 -6.49
N ILE A 21 -8.03 5.44 -5.68
CA ILE A 21 -6.80 4.64 -5.82
C ILE A 21 -7.19 3.16 -5.91
N SER A 22 -6.50 2.44 -6.79
CA SER A 22 -6.66 0.99 -6.95
C SER A 22 -6.05 0.22 -5.76
N GLY A 23 -6.57 -0.98 -5.49
CA GLY A 23 -6.03 -1.88 -4.47
C GLY A 23 -6.87 -1.90 -3.19
N GLY A 24 -6.23 -2.25 -2.07
CA GLY A 24 -6.92 -2.48 -0.80
C GLY A 24 -7.58 -1.23 -0.22
N ALA A 25 -7.03 -0.05 -0.49
CA ALA A 25 -7.52 1.21 0.05
C ALA A 25 -8.85 1.70 -0.57
N ASN A 26 -9.33 1.08 -1.65
CA ASN A 26 -10.58 1.52 -2.28
C ASN A 26 -11.78 1.26 -1.36
N TYR A 27 -12.50 2.30 -0.93
CA TYR A 27 -13.59 2.15 0.02
C TYR A 27 -14.75 1.29 -0.48
N LYS A 28 -14.97 1.25 -1.81
CA LYS A 28 -16.01 0.43 -2.44
C LYS A 28 -15.79 -1.06 -2.23
N ARG A 29 -14.56 -1.45 -1.84
CA ARG A 29 -14.21 -2.83 -1.50
C ARG A 29 -14.70 -3.27 -0.12
N TRP A 30 -14.87 -2.31 0.79
CA TRP A 30 -15.24 -2.56 2.18
C TRP A 30 -16.68 -2.16 2.48
N TYR A 31 -17.22 -1.23 1.69
CA TYR A 31 -18.57 -0.71 1.84
C TYR A 31 -19.35 -0.89 0.55
N LYS A 32 -20.40 -1.72 0.61
CA LYS A 32 -21.28 -2.02 -0.53
C LYS A 32 -22.29 -0.90 -0.82
N ALA A 33 -22.74 -0.19 0.21
CA ALA A 33 -23.63 0.95 0.07
C ALA A 33 -22.83 2.23 -0.22
N PRO A 34 -23.39 3.20 -0.96
CA PRO A 34 -22.80 4.52 -1.09
C PRO A 34 -22.57 5.11 0.31
N CYS A 35 -21.31 5.37 0.65
CA CYS A 35 -20.95 6.07 1.87
C CYS A 35 -20.22 7.37 1.50
N THR A 36 -20.57 8.43 2.21
CA THR A 36 -19.86 9.71 2.10
C THR A 36 -18.56 9.66 2.89
N PRO A 37 -17.56 10.51 2.58
CA PRO A 37 -16.37 10.67 3.41
C PRO A 37 -16.71 10.91 4.89
N GLY A 38 -17.71 11.74 5.17
CA GLY A 38 -18.20 11.99 6.53
C GLY A 38 -18.73 10.74 7.22
N HIS A 39 -19.50 9.89 6.51
CA HIS A 39 -19.96 8.62 7.04
C HIS A 39 -18.80 7.69 7.41
N ILE A 40 -17.80 7.56 6.53
CA ILE A 40 -16.60 6.74 6.79
C ILE A 40 -15.85 7.26 8.02
N ASN A 41 -15.62 8.57 8.09
CA ASN A 41 -14.87 9.19 9.19
C ASN A 41 -15.61 9.13 10.53
N SER A 42 -16.94 9.04 10.52
CA SER A 42 -17.76 8.88 11.74
C SER A 42 -17.77 7.46 12.31
N ARG A 43 -17.23 6.47 11.58
CA ARG A 43 -17.25 5.08 12.03
C ARG A 43 -16.32 4.84 13.23
N PRO A 44 -16.60 3.82 14.05
CA PRO A 44 -15.67 3.37 15.08
C PRO A 44 -14.29 3.04 14.50
N PRO A 45 -13.20 3.33 15.22
CA PRO A 45 -11.85 2.95 14.82
C PRO A 45 -11.73 1.46 14.49
N GLY A 46 -11.17 1.14 13.33
CA GLY A 46 -11.00 -0.24 12.88
C GLY A 46 -9.94 -0.39 11.81
N VAL A 47 -9.32 -1.57 11.76
CA VAL A 47 -8.32 -1.92 10.74
C VAL A 47 -8.70 -3.26 10.12
N GLN A 48 -8.56 -3.37 8.81
CA GLN A 48 -8.72 -4.62 8.09
C GLN A 48 -7.42 -5.07 7.46
N TYR A 49 -7.09 -6.36 7.62
CA TYR A 49 -5.96 -6.98 6.96
C TYR A 49 -6.15 -7.02 5.44
N TRP A 50 -5.07 -6.74 4.72
CA TRP A 50 -5.05 -6.76 3.28
C TRP A 50 -3.88 -7.60 2.75
N ASN A 51 -4.20 -8.65 1.98
CA ASN A 51 -3.21 -9.55 1.39
C ASN A 51 -2.74 -9.12 -0.02
N GLY A 52 -3.18 -7.95 -0.50
CA GLY A 52 -2.77 -7.40 -1.79
C GLY A 52 -2.00 -6.10 -1.65
N ASN A 53 -1.77 -5.36 -2.72
CA ASN A 53 -1.07 -4.08 -2.60
C ASN A 53 -1.95 -2.97 -1.96
N ILE A 54 -1.39 -2.21 -1.03
CA ILE A 54 -1.88 -0.87 -0.69
C ILE A 54 -0.93 0.17 -1.27
N ALA A 55 -1.48 1.18 -1.91
CA ALA A 55 -0.63 2.30 -2.28
C ALA A 55 -0.17 3.06 -1.03
N LEU A 56 1.07 3.53 -1.04
CA LEU A 56 1.65 4.24 0.10
C LEU A 56 1.26 5.74 0.15
N PHE A 57 0.35 6.19 -0.73
CA PHE A 57 -0.22 7.54 -0.68
C PHE A 57 -1.02 7.74 0.60
N CYS A 58 -0.67 8.79 1.35
CA CYS A 58 -1.28 9.14 2.63
C CYS A 58 -1.29 7.98 3.65
N GLY A 59 -0.42 6.99 3.46
CA GLY A 59 -0.25 5.85 4.36
C GLY A 59 0.68 6.17 5.53
N MET A 60 0.64 5.30 6.54
CA MET A 60 1.58 5.31 7.66
C MET A 60 2.39 4.02 7.67
N ILE A 61 3.69 4.15 7.86
CA ILE A 61 4.65 3.05 8.03
C ILE A 61 5.26 3.20 9.43
N ARG A 62 5.43 2.11 10.18
CA ARG A 62 6.19 2.19 11.44
C ARG A 62 7.66 2.44 11.15
N ALA A 63 8.30 3.26 11.97
CA ALA A 63 9.73 3.50 11.88
C ALA A 63 10.57 2.22 12.00
N GLU A 64 10.17 1.28 12.86
CA GLU A 64 10.84 -0.02 13.02
C GLU A 64 10.80 -0.86 11.74
N ILE A 65 9.73 -0.75 10.95
CA ILE A 65 9.58 -1.48 9.68
C ILE A 65 10.56 -0.94 8.66
N ILE A 66 10.79 0.37 8.62
CA ILE A 66 11.78 0.97 7.71
C ILE A 66 13.19 0.43 8.03
N LYS A 67 13.54 0.27 9.31
CA LYS A 67 14.83 -0.32 9.74
C LYS A 67 14.92 -1.80 9.40
N ASP A 68 13.80 -2.51 9.50
CA ASP A 68 13.73 -3.94 9.28
C ASP A 68 13.74 -4.27 7.79
N VAL A 69 12.76 -3.80 7.01
CA VAL A 69 12.62 -4.15 5.59
C VAL A 69 13.46 -3.29 4.66
N GLY A 70 13.94 -2.14 5.11
CA GLY A 70 14.68 -1.15 4.30
C GLY A 70 13.79 -0.10 3.66
N LEU A 71 14.36 0.65 2.70
CA LEU A 71 13.67 1.72 1.95
C LEU A 71 12.90 1.15 0.75
N LEU A 72 12.21 2.03 0.01
CA LEU A 72 11.67 1.72 -1.31
C LEU A 72 12.81 1.42 -2.28
N HIS A 73 12.64 0.40 -3.13
CA HIS A 73 13.71 0.01 -4.04
C HIS A 73 13.78 0.95 -5.25
N GLU A 74 14.94 1.53 -5.49
CA GLU A 74 15.14 2.64 -6.43
C GLU A 74 14.94 2.25 -7.91
N GLU A 75 15.10 0.97 -8.24
CA GLU A 75 14.81 0.48 -9.60
C GLU A 75 13.32 0.60 -9.99
N PHE A 76 12.41 0.70 -9.00
CA PHE A 76 11.01 0.99 -9.28
C PHE A 76 10.79 2.49 -9.40
N PHE A 77 10.46 2.90 -10.61
CA PHE A 77 10.03 4.26 -10.94
C PHE A 77 8.50 4.31 -11.18
N ILE A 78 7.81 5.31 -10.63
CA ILE A 78 6.37 5.64 -10.80
C ILE A 78 5.31 4.57 -10.46
N CYS A 79 5.67 3.28 -10.38
CA CYS A 79 4.83 2.12 -10.06
C CYS A 79 5.66 0.90 -9.64
N GLY A 80 5.05 -0.01 -8.89
CA GLY A 80 5.67 -1.28 -8.45
C GLY A 80 6.46 -1.21 -7.13
N ASN A 81 6.92 -0.02 -6.76
CA ASN A 81 7.64 0.23 -5.50
C ASN A 81 6.78 -0.11 -4.26
N ASP A 82 5.50 0.28 -4.27
CA ASP A 82 4.57 -0.01 -3.16
C ASP A 82 4.26 -1.51 -3.07
N ASP A 83 4.12 -2.18 -4.24
CA ASP A 83 3.89 -3.63 -4.31
C ASP A 83 5.05 -4.39 -3.69
N ASP A 84 6.28 -4.04 -4.09
CA ASP A 84 7.51 -4.60 -3.57
C ASP A 84 7.62 -4.40 -2.05
N TYR A 85 7.41 -3.17 -1.58
CA TYR A 85 7.51 -2.84 -0.16
C TYR A 85 6.52 -3.64 0.68
N ASN A 86 5.26 -3.71 0.23
CA ASN A 86 4.22 -4.45 0.94
C ASN A 86 4.50 -5.96 1.01
N ASP A 87 5.14 -6.53 -0.01
CA ASP A 87 5.58 -7.93 0.05
C ASP A 87 6.65 -8.12 1.13
N ARG A 88 7.65 -7.22 1.19
CA ARG A 88 8.71 -7.29 2.21
C ARG A 88 8.19 -7.13 3.63
N VAL A 89 7.24 -6.22 3.83
CA VAL A 89 6.55 -6.05 5.12
C VAL A 89 5.84 -7.33 5.54
N ARG A 90 5.18 -8.04 4.61
CA ARG A 90 4.55 -9.33 4.93
C ARG A 90 5.57 -10.41 5.24
N LEU A 91 6.65 -10.47 4.46
CA LEU A 91 7.70 -11.46 4.65
C LEU A 91 8.46 -11.27 5.97
N SER A 92 8.51 -10.05 6.52
CA SER A 92 9.04 -9.82 7.88
C SER A 92 8.08 -10.21 9.01
N GLY A 93 6.95 -10.85 8.69
CA GLY A 93 5.94 -11.31 9.66
C GLY A 93 4.93 -10.24 10.08
N ARG A 94 4.99 -9.05 9.46
CA ARG A 94 4.10 -7.93 9.77
C ARG A 94 2.92 -7.87 8.80
N ARG A 95 1.87 -7.16 9.20
CA ARG A 95 0.66 -7.01 8.40
C ARG A 95 0.60 -5.67 7.69
N VAL A 96 -0.05 -5.70 6.55
CA VAL A 96 -0.43 -4.54 5.76
C VAL A 96 -1.95 -4.42 5.87
N GLY A 97 -2.45 -3.21 6.12
CA GLY A 97 -3.88 -3.03 6.39
C GLY A 97 -4.45 -1.69 5.96
N VAL A 98 -5.76 -1.57 6.13
CA VAL A 98 -6.53 -0.38 5.77
C VAL A 98 -7.31 0.10 6.99
N ALA A 99 -7.21 1.39 7.30
CA ALA A 99 -7.96 2.05 8.36
C ALA A 99 -9.39 2.31 7.89
N LEU A 100 -10.37 1.66 8.52
CA LEU A 100 -11.76 1.65 8.05
C LEU A 100 -12.55 2.92 8.39
N ASN A 101 -12.03 3.77 9.26
CA ASN A 101 -12.66 5.01 9.74
C ASN A 101 -11.89 6.27 9.35
N VAL A 102 -11.01 6.18 8.36
CA VAL A 102 -10.24 7.33 7.86
C VAL A 102 -10.34 7.35 6.36
N TYR A 103 -10.86 8.45 5.81
CA TYR A 103 -10.99 8.67 4.39
C TYR A 103 -10.11 9.82 3.93
N VAL A 104 -9.41 9.62 2.81
CA VAL A 104 -8.65 10.66 2.12
C VAL A 104 -9.08 10.71 0.65
N GLU A 105 -9.62 11.86 0.25
CA GLU A 105 -9.97 12.12 -1.14
C GLU A 105 -8.71 12.27 -1.99
N HIS A 106 -8.70 11.65 -3.17
CA HIS A 106 -7.57 11.73 -4.10
C HIS A 106 -8.07 12.17 -5.47
N LEU A 107 -7.46 13.20 -6.03
CA LEU A 107 -7.69 13.59 -7.42
C LEU A 107 -6.83 12.69 -8.33
N HIS A 108 -7.44 11.66 -8.91
CA HIS A 108 -6.71 10.64 -9.64
C HIS A 108 -6.05 11.16 -10.91
N SER A 109 -4.81 10.72 -11.16
CA SER A 109 -4.11 10.82 -12.45
C SER A 109 -4.00 12.23 -13.08
N ALA A 110 -4.04 13.30 -12.27
CA ALA A 110 -3.87 14.68 -12.76
C ALA A 110 -2.54 14.91 -13.52
N THR A 111 -1.48 14.19 -13.11
CA THR A 111 -0.11 14.41 -13.60
C THR A 111 0.44 13.23 -14.42
N LYS A 112 0.15 11.99 -14.01
CA LYS A 112 0.90 10.80 -14.49
C LYS A 112 0.80 10.55 -16.00
N ASN A 113 -0.37 10.78 -16.60
CA ASN A 113 -0.55 10.55 -18.04
C ASN A 113 0.03 11.67 -18.90
N LYS A 114 0.23 12.87 -18.33
CA LYS A 114 0.77 14.03 -19.05
C LYS A 114 2.29 14.06 -19.02
N VAL A 115 2.90 13.54 -17.95
CA VAL A 115 4.35 13.63 -17.71
C VAL A 115 5.11 12.40 -18.19
N PHE A 116 4.49 11.21 -18.19
CA PHE A 116 5.15 9.95 -18.53
C PHE A 116 4.42 9.20 -19.67
N PRO A 117 4.61 9.59 -20.94
CA PRO A 117 3.95 8.92 -22.07
C PRO A 117 4.33 7.43 -22.18
N GLU A 118 5.55 7.07 -21.78
CA GLU A 118 6.09 5.70 -21.77
C GLU A 118 5.62 4.86 -20.56
N ARG A 119 4.69 5.37 -19.75
CA ARG A 119 4.20 4.71 -18.52
C ARG A 119 3.80 3.25 -18.73
N ALA A 120 3.18 2.91 -19.87
CA ALA A 120 2.78 1.54 -20.16
C ALA A 120 3.99 0.60 -20.23
N ALA A 121 5.06 1.01 -20.92
CA ALA A 121 6.30 0.25 -21.01
C ALA A 121 6.99 0.13 -19.64
N ILE A 122 7.04 1.22 -18.87
CA ILE A 122 7.59 1.21 -17.50
C ILE A 122 6.83 0.20 -16.63
N LYS A 123 5.50 0.22 -16.68
CA LYS A 123 4.64 -0.71 -15.91
C LYS A 123 4.94 -2.17 -16.27
N GLU A 124 5.10 -2.50 -17.55
CA GLU A 124 5.44 -3.87 -17.95
C GLU A 124 6.85 -4.30 -17.50
N ARG A 125 7.83 -3.40 -17.59
CA ARG A 125 9.17 -3.66 -17.04
C ARG A 125 9.12 -3.91 -15.53
N HIS A 126 8.37 -3.11 -14.78
CA HIS A 126 8.30 -3.24 -13.32
C HIS A 126 7.50 -4.46 -12.86
N LYS A 127 6.50 -4.90 -13.63
CA LYS A 127 5.86 -6.20 -13.37
C LYS A 127 6.86 -7.35 -13.48
N LYS A 128 7.73 -7.33 -14.49
CA LYS A 128 8.79 -8.35 -14.66
C LYS A 128 9.79 -8.27 -13.52
N LEU A 129 10.26 -7.07 -13.16
CA LEU A 129 11.17 -6.86 -12.03
C LEU A 129 10.57 -7.38 -10.72
N LEU A 130 9.33 -7.01 -10.40
CA LEU A 130 8.63 -7.47 -9.19
C LEU A 130 8.52 -9.00 -9.15
N LYS A 131 8.25 -9.64 -10.29
CA LYS A 131 8.21 -11.12 -10.39
C LYS A 131 9.58 -11.73 -10.10
N LEU A 132 10.65 -11.20 -10.69
CA LEU A 132 12.02 -11.67 -10.46
C LEU A 132 12.43 -11.55 -8.98
N ARG A 133 12.13 -10.41 -8.35
CA ARG A 133 12.42 -10.20 -6.92
C ARG A 133 11.65 -11.17 -6.03
N ARG A 134 10.36 -11.39 -6.30
CA ARG A 134 9.57 -12.40 -5.57
C ARG A 134 10.17 -13.81 -5.69
N GLN A 135 10.64 -14.19 -6.88
CA GLN A 135 11.31 -15.47 -7.10
C GLN A 135 12.63 -15.57 -6.33
N HIS A 136 13.46 -14.53 -6.40
CA HIS A 136 14.71 -14.45 -5.66
C HIS A 136 14.50 -14.61 -4.14
N ARG A 137 13.51 -13.90 -3.57
CA ARG A 137 13.16 -14.02 -2.14
C ARG A 137 12.67 -15.41 -1.78
N ALA A 138 11.88 -16.04 -2.64
CA ALA A 138 11.43 -17.41 -2.43
C ALA A 138 12.57 -18.43 -2.44
N GLN A 139 13.65 -18.16 -3.18
CA GLN A 139 14.83 -19.02 -3.26
C GLN A 139 15.82 -18.79 -2.10
N THR A 140 16.03 -17.53 -1.71
CA THR A 140 17.08 -17.14 -0.76
C THR A 140 16.57 -16.98 0.67
N GLY A 141 15.27 -16.75 0.86
CA GLY A 141 14.70 -16.35 2.15
C GLY A 141 15.03 -14.91 2.56
N ASP A 142 15.91 -14.21 1.82
CA ASP A 142 16.22 -12.80 2.08
C ASP A 142 15.12 -11.92 1.50
N TYR A 143 14.20 -11.48 2.36
CA TYR A 143 13.12 -10.60 1.94
C TYR A 143 13.58 -9.16 1.66
N LYS A 144 14.80 -8.74 2.01
CA LYS A 144 15.30 -7.38 1.72
C LYS A 144 15.82 -7.29 0.28
N ALA A 145 16.28 -8.41 -0.27
CA ALA A 145 16.79 -8.54 -1.63
C ALA A 145 15.75 -8.30 -2.73
#